data_AF-A0A438WIT5-F1
#
_entry.id   AF-A0A438WIT5-F1
#
_cell.length_a   1.000
_cell.length_b   1.000
_cell.length_c   1.000
_cell.angle_alpha   90.00
_cell.angle_beta   90.00
_cell.angle_gamma   90.00
#
_symmetry.space_group_name_H-M   'P 1'
#
loop_
_entity.id
_entity.type
_entity.pdbx_description
1 polymer ?
#
loop_
_entity_poly.entity_id
_entity_poly.type
_entity_poly.pdbx_seq_one_letter_code
_entity_poly.pdbx_strand_id
1 'polypeptide(L)' 'KVKFRIPVTPGDRLEYHLEVLKHKGMIWQVGGTAQVDGKVVAEAELKAMIAERE' A
#
# COMPACT_ATOMS: atom_id res chain seq x y z
N LYS A 1 9.68 -0.47 -3.46
CA LYS A 1 9.57 -0.14 -4.91
C LYS A 1 8.13 0.27 -5.18
N VAL A 2 7.89 1.26 -6.05
CA VAL A 2 6.53 1.72 -6.38
C VAL A 2 6.34 1.74 -7.89
N LYS A 3 5.11 1.47 -8.35
CA LYS A 3 4.68 1.67 -9.73
C LYS A 3 3.29 2.28 -9.75
N PHE A 4 3.18 3.36 -10.51
CA PHE A 4 1.91 4.00 -10.84
C PHE A 4 1.52 3.55 -12.25
N ARG A 5 0.28 3.08 -12.40
CA ARG A 5 -0.22 2.50 -13.65
C ARG A 5 -1.22 3.43 -14.32
N ILE A 6 -2.19 3.93 -13.56
CA ILE A 6 -3.33 4.72 -14.05
C ILE A 6 -3.51 5.94 -13.15
N PRO A 7 -3.66 7.16 -13.70
CA PRO A 7 -3.97 8.34 -12.90
C PRO A 7 -5.40 8.24 -12.35
N VAL A 8 -5.54 8.52 -11.06
CA VAL A 8 -6.83 8.56 -10.33
C VAL A 8 -7.36 9.99 -10.37
N THR A 9 -8.66 10.16 -10.59
CA THR A 9 -9.32 11.46 -10.71
C THR A 9 -10.46 11.63 -9.70
N PRO A 10 -10.92 12.87 -9.41
CA PRO A 10 -12.04 13.08 -8.50
C PRO A 10 -13.29 12.30 -8.93
N GLY A 11 -13.87 11.55 -8.00
CA GLY A 11 -15.00 10.65 -8.26
C GLY A 11 -14.61 9.18 -8.15
N ASP A 12 -13.34 8.85 -8.32
CA ASP A 12 -12.84 7.49 -8.13
C ASP A 12 -12.87 7.11 -6.64
N ARG A 13 -13.37 5.90 -6.34
CA ARG A 13 -13.20 5.29 -5.03
C ARG A 13 -11.92 4.46 -5.04
N LEU A 14 -10.90 4.98 -4.35
CA LEU A 14 -9.63 4.27 -4.19
C LEU A 14 -9.71 3.27 -3.04
N GLU A 15 -9.49 2.00 -3.35
CA GLU A 15 -9.45 0.91 -2.39
C GLU A 15 -8.01 0.46 -2.17
N TYR A 16 -7.57 0.48 -0.91
CA TYR A 16 -6.23 0.03 -0.54
C TYR A 16 -6.29 -1.40 0.00
N HIS A 17 -5.50 -2.28 -0.62
CA HIS A 17 -5.33 -3.65 -0.20
C HIS A 17 -3.89 -3.82 0.25
N LEU A 18 -3.71 -4.10 1.54
CA LEU A 18 -2.40 -4.27 2.15
C LEU A 18 -2.23 -5.71 2.63
N GLU A 19 -1.05 -6.27 2.38
CA GLU A 19 -0.63 -7.57 2.86
C GLU A 19 0.72 -7.48 3.57
N VAL A 20 0.87 -8.19 4.68
CA VAL A 20 2.13 -8.26 5.42
C VAL A 20 3.00 -9.29 4.72
N LEU A 21 4.06 -8.84 4.04
CA LEU A 21 5.00 -9.72 3.35
C LEU A 21 6.00 -10.34 4.33
N LYS A 22 6.48 -9.53 5.27
CA LYS A 22 7.46 -9.95 6.28
C LYS A 22 7.42 -9.02 7.48
N HIS A 23 7.61 -9.56 8.68
CA HIS A 23 7.86 -8.77 9.88
C HIS A 23 9.05 -9.34 10.65
N LYS A 24 9.92 -8.47 11.17
CA LYS A 24 11.04 -8.85 12.04
C LYS A 24 11.19 -7.80 13.14
N GLY A 25 10.85 -8.16 14.37
CA GLY A 25 10.81 -7.24 15.50
C GLY A 25 9.90 -6.05 15.19
N MET A 26 10.46 -4.84 15.27
CA MET A 26 9.73 -3.59 15.02
C MET A 26 9.59 -3.27 13.52
N ILE A 27 10.31 -3.95 12.62
CA ILE A 27 10.31 -3.64 11.18
C ILE A 27 9.30 -4.53 10.45
N TRP A 28 8.43 -3.88 9.68
CA TRP A 28 7.39 -4.49 8.86
C TRP A 28 7.61 -4.15 7.40
N GLN A 29 7.49 -5.16 6.54
CA GLN A 29 7.46 -5.01 5.09
C GLN A 29 6.06 -5.39 4.62
N VAL A 30 5.41 -4.44 3.95
CA VAL A 30 4.00 -4.51 3.58
C VAL A 30 3.89 -4.32 2.08
N GLY A 31 3.25 -5.27 1.41
CA GLY A 31 2.83 -5.12 0.02
C GLY A 31 1.52 -4.37 -0.03
N GLY A 32 1.37 -3.45 -0.97
CA GLY A 32 0.16 -2.67 -1.13
C GLY A 32 -0.24 -2.55 -2.59
N THR A 33 -1.52 -2.78 -2.87
CA THR A 33 -2.13 -2.41 -4.15
C THR A 33 -3.26 -1.41 -3.89
N ALA A 34 -3.38 -0.44 -4.78
CA ALA A 34 -4.49 0.49 -4.83
C ALA A 34 -5.34 0.16 -6.06
N GLN A 35 -6.65 0.07 -5.87
CA GLN A 35 -7.60 -0.31 -6.91
C GLN A 35 -8.72 0.72 -7.05
N VAL A 36 -9.23 0.89 -8.27
CA VAL A 36 -10.47 1.63 -8.58
C VAL A 36 -11.31 0.73 -9.46
N ASP A 37 -12.56 0.47 -9.08
CA ASP A 37 -13.48 -0.46 -9.78
C ASP A 37 -12.82 -1.83 -10.09
N GLY A 38 -12.06 -2.36 -9.11
CA GLY A 38 -11.34 -3.64 -9.23
C GLY A 38 -10.09 -3.62 -10.13
N LYS A 39 -9.70 -2.47 -10.69
CA LYS A 39 -8.47 -2.33 -11.50
C LYS A 39 -7.34 -1.78 -10.65
N VAL A 40 -6.17 -2.43 -10.70
CA VAL A 40 -4.95 -1.95 -10.00
C VAL A 40 -4.42 -0.69 -10.66
N VAL A 41 -4.52 0.45 -9.96
CA VAL A 41 -4.04 1.76 -10.40
C VAL A 41 -2.63 2.06 -9.89
N ALA A 42 -2.24 1.49 -8.74
CA ALA A 42 -0.89 1.60 -8.19
C ALA A 42 -0.51 0.37 -7.37
N GLU A 43 0.78 0.06 -7.32
CA GLU A 43 1.35 -0.97 -6.44
C GLU A 43 2.62 -0.45 -5.77
N ALA A 44 2.81 -0.83 -4.51
CA ALA A 44 3.96 -0.42 -3.72
C ALA A 44 4.39 -1.53 -2.75
N GLU A 45 5.68 -1.59 -2.50
CA GLU A 45 6.23 -2.27 -1.33
C GLU A 45 6.68 -1.20 -0.33
N LEU A 46 6.04 -1.23 0.84
CA LEU A 46 6.18 -0.29 1.95
C LEU A 46 7.02 -0.94 3.06
N LYS A 47 7.75 -0.11 3.79
CA LYS A 47 8.40 -0.52 5.03
C LYS A 47 7.94 0.40 6.15
N ALA A 48 7.49 -0.19 7.25
CA ALA A 48 7.04 0.51 8.44
C ALA A 48 7.87 0.05 9.64
N MET A 49 8.06 0.95 10.61
CA MET A 49 8.64 0.61 11.90
C MET A 49 7.60 0.93 12.97
N ILE A 50 7.26 -0.06 13.81
CA ILE A 50 6.41 0.18 14.97
C ILE A 50 7.25 0.91 16.01
N ALA A 51 6.82 2.10 16.42
CA ALA A 51 7.41 2.89 17.50
C ALA A 51 6.39 3.02 18.63
N GLU A 52 6.89 3.16 19.86
CA GLU A 52 6.05 3.44 21.02
C GLU A 52 5.45 4.85 20.88
N ARG A 53 4.17 4.98 21.22
CA ARG A 53 3.45 6.26 21.15
C ARG A 53 3.63 6.93 22.51
N GLU A 54 4.22 8.14 22.52
CA GLU A 54 4.30 8.99 23.73
C GLU A 54 2.91 9.31 24.31
#